data_AF-A0A8T5T4C3-F1
#
_entry.id   AF-A0A8T5T4C3-F1
#
_cell.length_a   1.000
_cell.length_b   1.000
_cell.length_c   1.000
_cell.angle_alpha   90.00
_cell.angle_beta   90.00
_cell.angle_gamma   90.00
#
_symmetry.space_group_name_H-M   'P 1'
#
loop_
_entity.id
_entity.type
_entity.pdbx_description
1 polymer ?
#
loop_
_entity_poly.entity_id
_entity_poly.type
_entity_poly.pdbx_seq_one_letter_code
_entity_poly.pdbx_strand_id
1 'polypeptide(L)'
;MKFKFCKKNAVFLQIIGSVFYIILIFSAMIFYTGGTQDNPSIPGYSFWANTLSDSGRTIAYSGVPNIISMVIFSAALIIYAILFIPFYLKISDLFKESKSEKNFSKIGTILGIVSSITFIGIAFTPADILIGPHMLFVYIGYASIFFNAICYSIAMYMNKDFPKIYAIILIVFGLLYFITLLMGLIGLASDRNLMVIGQKIGRFASLGTFFILAYGIWKFEKS
;
A
#
# COMPACT_ATOMS: atom_id res chain seq x y z
N MET A 1 24.01 15.10 -0.74
CA MET A 1 23.05 16.19 -0.50
C MET A 1 21.59 15.77 -0.69
N LYS A 2 21.21 15.14 -1.82
CA LYS A 2 19.81 14.72 -2.14
C LYS A 2 19.20 13.71 -1.15
N PHE A 3 19.95 12.68 -0.71
CA PHE A 3 19.45 11.67 0.23
C PHE A 3 19.09 12.24 1.62
N LYS A 4 19.93 13.16 2.13
CA LYS A 4 19.69 13.84 3.42
C LYS A 4 18.46 14.75 3.35
N PHE A 5 18.20 15.37 2.20
CA PHE A 5 16.98 16.15 1.95
C PHE A 5 15.72 15.29 1.92
N CYS A 6 15.72 14.18 1.14
CA CYS A 6 14.58 13.27 1.09
C CYS A 6 14.24 12.70 2.47
N LYS A 7 15.25 12.42 3.31
CA LYS A 7 15.04 11.93 4.68
C LYS A 7 14.47 13.01 5.61
N LYS A 8 14.93 14.26 5.51
CA LYS A 8 14.41 15.39 6.29
C LYS A 8 12.92 15.64 5.99
N ASN A 9 12.53 15.53 4.73
CA ASN A 9 11.17 15.80 4.28
C ASN A 9 10.33 14.54 4.06
N ALA A 10 10.82 13.37 4.51
CA ALA A 10 10.22 12.06 4.19
C ALA A 10 8.75 11.96 4.58
N VAL A 11 8.39 12.51 5.75
CA VAL A 11 7.02 12.57 6.24
C VAL A 11 6.11 13.35 5.29
N PHE A 12 6.56 14.53 4.85
CA PHE A 12 5.79 15.37 3.93
C PHE A 12 5.69 14.74 2.54
N LEU A 13 6.78 14.13 2.06
CA LEU A 13 6.79 13.39 0.79
C LEU A 13 5.80 12.22 0.79
N GLN A 14 5.68 11.51 1.91
CA GLN A 14 4.73 10.41 2.06
C GLN A 14 3.28 10.93 2.03
N ILE A 15 2.98 12.05 2.70
CA ILE A 15 1.65 12.66 2.69
C ILE A 15 1.28 13.09 1.27
N ILE A 16 2.17 13.82 0.60
CA ILE A 16 1.98 14.22 -0.80
C ILE A 16 1.76 12.99 -1.68
N GLY A 17 2.60 11.97 -1.55
CA GLY A 17 2.48 10.73 -2.33
C GLY A 17 1.14 10.03 -2.14
N SER A 18 0.59 10.04 -0.92
CA SER A 18 -0.72 9.47 -0.61
C SER A 18 -1.85 10.26 -1.25
N VAL A 19 -1.78 11.60 -1.23
CA VAL A 19 -2.77 12.46 -1.90
C VAL A 19 -2.73 12.27 -3.42
N PHE A 20 -1.53 12.28 -4.02
CA PHE A 20 -1.37 12.02 -5.45
C PHE A 20 -1.86 10.62 -5.84
N TYR A 21 -1.57 9.61 -5.03
CA TYR A 21 -2.08 8.25 -5.25
C TYR A 21 -3.60 8.23 -5.34
N ILE A 22 -4.30 8.86 -4.39
CA ILE A 22 -5.76 8.92 -4.38
C ILE A 22 -6.27 9.57 -5.67
N ILE A 23 -5.76 10.77 -6.00
CA ILE A 23 -6.18 11.52 -7.20
C ILE A 23 -6.00 10.68 -8.47
N LEU A 24 -4.83 10.06 -8.62
CA LEU A 24 -4.52 9.27 -9.81
C LEU A 24 -5.34 7.98 -9.85
N ILE A 25 -5.58 7.30 -8.74
CA ILE A 25 -6.43 6.10 -8.71
C ILE A 25 -7.86 6.41 -9.13
N PHE A 26 -8.46 7.48 -8.61
CA PHE A 26 -9.79 7.90 -9.06
C PHE A 26 -9.79 8.32 -10.53
N SER A 27 -8.72 8.97 -10.99
CA SER A 27 -8.56 9.29 -12.42
C SER A 27 -8.50 8.02 -13.27
N ALA A 28 -7.75 7.00 -12.85
CA ALA A 28 -7.68 5.72 -13.56
C ALA A 28 -9.07 5.04 -13.64
N MET A 29 -9.87 5.09 -12.56
CA MET A 29 -11.24 4.59 -12.57
C MET A 29 -12.13 5.32 -13.60
N ILE A 30 -11.99 6.64 -13.72
CA ILE A 30 -12.74 7.45 -14.68
C ILE A 30 -12.39 7.05 -16.13
N PHE A 31 -11.11 6.78 -16.41
CA PHE A 31 -10.63 6.39 -17.74
C PHE A 31 -10.71 4.88 -18.02
N TYR A 32 -11.23 4.08 -17.09
CA TYR A 32 -11.33 2.64 -17.26
C TYR A 32 -12.36 2.28 -18.34
N THR A 33 -11.98 1.44 -19.29
CA THR A 33 -12.79 1.19 -20.50
C THR A 33 -13.90 0.15 -20.34
N GLY A 34 -14.09 -0.39 -19.14
CA GLY A 34 -15.34 -1.04 -18.75
C GLY A 34 -15.27 -2.53 -18.46
N GLY A 35 -16.40 -3.04 -17.99
CA GLY A 35 -16.61 -4.42 -17.63
C GLY A 35 -16.15 -4.77 -16.22
N THR A 36 -16.77 -5.80 -15.66
CA THR A 36 -16.31 -6.47 -14.45
C THR A 36 -15.94 -7.90 -14.80
N GLN A 37 -15.25 -8.59 -13.89
CA GLN A 37 -14.90 -9.99 -14.11
C GLN A 37 -16.13 -10.86 -14.43
N ASP A 38 -17.25 -10.57 -13.79
CA ASP A 38 -18.49 -11.35 -13.91
C ASP A 38 -19.44 -10.78 -14.96
N ASN A 39 -19.26 -9.52 -15.38
CA ASN A 39 -20.10 -8.89 -16.40
C ASN A 39 -19.30 -7.91 -17.28
N PRO A 40 -18.81 -8.38 -18.45
CA PRO A 40 -18.13 -7.55 -19.45
C PRO A 40 -18.93 -6.38 -20.02
N SER A 41 -20.26 -6.42 -19.95
CA SER A 41 -21.14 -5.42 -20.57
C SER A 41 -21.32 -4.14 -19.75
N ILE A 42 -20.89 -4.14 -18.48
CA ILE A 42 -21.00 -2.97 -17.60
C ILE A 42 -20.14 -1.82 -18.15
N PRO A 43 -20.69 -0.62 -18.36
CA PRO A 43 -19.90 0.51 -18.81
C PRO A 43 -18.99 1.03 -17.69
N GLY A 44 -17.73 1.31 -18.02
CA GLY A 44 -16.78 1.95 -17.10
C GLY A 44 -16.45 1.12 -15.85
N TYR A 45 -15.88 1.79 -14.85
CA TYR A 45 -15.44 1.15 -13.60
C TYR A 45 -16.58 1.01 -12.60
N SER A 46 -16.81 -0.20 -12.11
CA SER A 46 -17.71 -0.48 -10.98
C SER A 46 -16.94 -0.50 -9.67
N PHE A 47 -17.24 0.45 -8.78
CA PHE A 47 -16.55 0.52 -7.49
C PHE A 47 -16.75 -0.73 -6.60
N TRP A 48 -17.84 -1.46 -6.74
CA TRP A 48 -18.09 -2.62 -5.87
C TRP A 48 -17.68 -3.95 -6.49
N ALA A 49 -17.44 -3.98 -7.80
CA ALA A 49 -17.15 -5.21 -8.55
C ALA A 49 -15.76 -5.23 -9.22
N ASN A 50 -15.09 -4.08 -9.34
CA ASN A 50 -13.71 -4.01 -9.82
C ASN A 50 -12.72 -3.82 -8.68
N THR A 51 -11.62 -4.56 -8.74
CA THR A 51 -10.43 -4.29 -7.93
C THR A 51 -9.76 -3.01 -8.41
N LEU A 52 -8.92 -2.39 -7.58
CA LEU A 52 -8.09 -1.26 -8.02
C LEU A 52 -7.14 -1.67 -9.15
N SER A 53 -6.61 -2.89 -9.07
CA SER A 53 -5.72 -3.49 -10.05
C SER A 53 -6.36 -3.76 -11.41
N ASP A 54 -7.69 -3.83 -11.49
CA ASP A 54 -8.38 -3.98 -12.78
C ASP A 54 -8.12 -2.77 -13.68
N SER A 55 -7.97 -1.57 -13.08
CA SER A 55 -7.56 -0.35 -13.79
C SER A 55 -6.16 -0.45 -14.41
N GLY A 56 -5.33 -1.37 -13.95
CA GLY A 56 -3.97 -1.66 -14.46
C GLY A 56 -3.89 -2.72 -15.57
N ARG A 57 -5.03 -3.22 -16.09
CA ARG A 57 -5.05 -4.18 -17.20
C ARG A 57 -4.77 -3.48 -18.53
N THR A 58 -4.12 -4.17 -19.48
CA THR A 58 -3.94 -3.64 -20.85
C THR A 58 -5.24 -3.67 -21.64
N ILE A 59 -6.03 -4.73 -21.46
CA ILE A 59 -7.39 -4.90 -21.98
C ILE A 59 -8.35 -5.02 -20.78
N ALA A 60 -9.36 -4.16 -20.74
CA ALA A 60 -10.38 -4.20 -19.69
C ALA A 60 -11.30 -5.42 -19.86
N TYR A 61 -12.16 -5.69 -18.87
CA TYR A 61 -13.07 -6.83 -18.97
C TYR A 61 -14.10 -6.67 -20.09
N SER A 62 -14.38 -5.45 -20.54
CA SER A 62 -15.19 -5.17 -21.74
C SER A 62 -14.54 -5.63 -23.04
N GLY A 63 -13.28 -6.06 -23.03
CA GLY A 63 -12.52 -6.43 -24.24
C GLY A 63 -11.89 -5.22 -24.96
N VAL A 64 -12.08 -4.01 -24.44
CA VAL A 64 -11.57 -2.77 -25.04
C VAL A 64 -10.17 -2.42 -24.49
N PRO A 65 -9.25 -1.90 -25.32
CA PRO A 65 -7.96 -1.39 -24.85
C PRO A 65 -8.10 -0.38 -23.69
N ASN A 66 -7.31 -0.53 -22.64
CA ASN A 66 -7.43 0.20 -21.38
C ASN A 66 -6.15 1.01 -21.04
N ILE A 67 -5.42 1.43 -22.07
CA ILE A 67 -4.06 1.97 -21.94
C ILE A 67 -4.00 3.24 -21.07
N ILE A 68 -4.98 4.15 -21.19
CA ILE A 68 -5.00 5.41 -20.41
C ILE A 68 -5.15 5.09 -18.92
N SER A 69 -6.16 4.31 -18.54
CA SER A 69 -6.35 3.86 -17.15
C SER A 69 -5.12 3.12 -16.63
N MET A 70 -4.55 2.22 -17.44
CA MET A 70 -3.37 1.43 -17.05
C MET A 70 -2.19 2.33 -16.71
N VAL A 71 -1.85 3.28 -17.58
CA VAL A 71 -0.71 4.19 -17.36
C VAL A 71 -0.93 5.03 -16.10
N ILE A 72 -2.13 5.55 -15.89
CA ILE A 72 -2.46 6.35 -14.70
C ILE A 72 -2.37 5.49 -13.43
N PHE A 73 -2.93 4.27 -13.44
CA PHE A 73 -2.85 3.33 -12.33
C PHE A 73 -1.41 2.96 -11.99
N SER A 74 -0.61 2.59 -12.99
CA SER A 74 0.79 2.22 -12.80
C SER A 74 1.61 3.40 -12.28
N ALA A 75 1.40 4.60 -12.81
CA ALA A 75 2.03 5.82 -12.30
C ALA A 75 1.64 6.09 -10.83
N ALA A 76 0.36 5.96 -10.48
CA ALA A 76 -0.11 6.11 -9.11
C ALA A 76 0.65 5.18 -8.16
N LEU A 77 0.72 3.90 -8.52
CA LEU A 77 1.32 2.86 -7.67
C LEU A 77 2.84 3.02 -7.53
N ILE A 78 3.52 3.38 -8.62
CA ILE A 78 4.98 3.64 -8.62
C ILE A 78 5.31 4.88 -7.76
N ILE A 79 4.60 5.99 -7.96
CA ILE A 79 4.82 7.22 -7.18
C ILE A 79 4.58 6.95 -5.70
N TYR A 80 3.48 6.28 -5.36
CA TYR A 80 3.16 5.89 -3.99
C TYR A 80 4.29 5.06 -3.36
N ALA A 81 4.73 4.00 -4.04
CA ALA A 81 5.79 3.12 -3.56
C ALA A 81 7.13 3.84 -3.36
N ILE A 82 7.56 4.66 -4.33
CA ILE A 82 8.84 5.37 -4.25
C ILE A 82 8.85 6.37 -3.09
N LEU A 83 7.76 7.10 -2.87
CA LEU A 83 7.67 8.12 -1.82
C LEU A 83 7.57 7.50 -0.40
N PHE A 84 7.19 6.22 -0.29
CA PHE A 84 7.19 5.49 0.97
C PHE A 84 8.57 5.02 1.44
N ILE A 85 9.51 4.76 0.52
CA ILE A 85 10.87 4.32 0.86
C ILE A 85 11.58 5.29 1.83
N PRO A 86 11.68 6.61 1.57
CA PRO A 86 12.32 7.53 2.49
C PRO A 86 11.58 7.63 3.84
N PHE A 87 10.27 7.41 3.86
CA PHE A 87 9.48 7.38 5.09
C PHE A 87 9.89 6.21 5.99
N TYR A 88 10.01 4.99 5.45
CA TYR A 88 10.50 3.83 6.21
C TYR A 88 11.93 4.04 6.73
N LEU A 89 12.80 4.69 5.95
CA LEU A 89 14.15 5.02 6.40
C LEU A 89 14.18 6.09 7.51
N LYS A 90 13.22 7.01 7.51
CA LYS A 90 13.09 8.09 8.50
C LYS A 90 12.51 7.58 9.82
N ILE A 91 11.43 6.82 9.78
CA ILE A 91 10.82 6.25 10.99
C ILE A 91 11.81 5.34 11.73
N SER A 92 12.71 4.65 11.00
CA SER A 92 13.72 3.81 11.63
C SER A 92 14.69 4.55 12.54
N ASP A 93 15.01 5.80 12.20
CA ASP A 93 15.96 6.63 12.94
C ASP A 93 15.44 7.06 14.32
N LEU A 94 14.13 6.98 14.55
CA LEU A 94 13.51 7.30 15.83
C LEU A 94 13.82 6.24 16.89
N PHE A 95 14.14 5.03 16.46
CA PHE A 95 14.23 3.86 17.34
C PHE A 95 15.68 3.48 17.65
N LYS A 96 16.25 4.07 18.70
CA LYS A 96 17.69 3.95 19.03
C LYS A 96 18.01 3.67 20.49
N GLU A 97 17.03 3.67 21.39
CA GLU A 97 17.28 3.58 22.83
C GLU A 97 17.76 2.19 23.25
N SER A 98 17.15 1.13 22.68
CA SER A 98 17.53 -0.24 22.96
C SER A 98 17.90 -1.05 21.70
N LYS A 99 18.73 -2.08 21.88
CA LYS A 99 19.12 -2.99 20.79
C LYS A 99 17.91 -3.67 20.17
N SER A 100 16.94 -4.08 20.98
CA SER A 100 15.72 -4.76 20.51
C SER A 100 14.84 -3.84 19.68
N GLU A 101 14.55 -2.65 20.17
CA GLU A 101 13.78 -1.60 19.46
C GLU A 101 14.42 -1.27 18.10
N LYS A 102 15.75 -1.08 18.07
CA LYS A 102 16.51 -0.83 16.85
C LYS A 102 16.42 -2.00 15.87
N ASN A 103 16.47 -3.24 16.35
CA ASN A 103 16.38 -4.43 15.50
C ASN A 103 14.99 -4.58 14.87
N PHE A 104 13.93 -4.47 15.66
CA PHE A 104 12.55 -4.52 15.15
C PHE A 104 12.29 -3.39 14.15
N SER A 105 12.72 -2.17 14.46
CA SER A 105 12.64 -1.02 13.55
C SER A 105 13.36 -1.27 12.21
N LYS A 106 14.56 -1.86 12.23
CA LYS A 106 15.31 -2.21 11.02
C LYS A 106 14.62 -3.28 10.20
N ILE A 107 14.15 -4.36 10.84
CA ILE A 107 13.42 -5.44 10.15
C ILE A 107 12.14 -4.88 9.52
N GLY A 108 11.38 -4.08 10.27
CA GLY A 108 10.21 -3.36 9.77
C GLY A 108 10.55 -2.52 8.55
N THR A 109 11.63 -1.74 8.60
CA THR A 109 12.10 -0.92 7.48
C THR A 109 12.37 -1.74 6.22
N ILE A 110 13.09 -2.85 6.36
CA ILE A 110 13.40 -3.75 5.24
C ILE A 110 12.10 -4.28 4.63
N LEU A 111 11.17 -4.77 5.45
CA LEU A 111 9.87 -5.28 5.00
C LEU A 111 9.03 -4.20 4.30
N GLY A 112 9.07 -2.95 4.80
CA GLY A 112 8.39 -1.82 4.16
C GLY A 112 8.96 -1.48 2.79
N ILE A 113 10.29 -1.55 2.64
CA ILE A 113 10.97 -1.37 1.36
C ILE A 113 10.66 -2.52 0.41
N VAL A 114 10.67 -3.77 0.87
CA VAL A 114 10.28 -4.94 0.06
C VAL A 114 8.85 -4.76 -0.44
N SER A 115 7.91 -4.37 0.42
CA SER A 115 6.55 -4.07 -0.02
C SER A 115 6.49 -2.98 -1.09
N SER A 116 7.25 -1.89 -0.91
CA SER A 116 7.31 -0.80 -1.90
C SER A 116 7.81 -1.33 -3.26
N ILE A 117 8.85 -2.16 -3.27
CA ILE A 117 9.37 -2.79 -4.49
C ILE A 117 8.31 -3.69 -5.14
N THR A 118 7.57 -4.47 -4.36
CA THR A 118 6.50 -5.33 -4.92
C THR A 118 5.36 -4.53 -5.52
N PHE A 119 5.00 -3.37 -4.94
CA PHE A 119 4.00 -2.48 -5.54
C PHE A 119 4.47 -1.89 -6.88
N ILE A 120 5.76 -1.59 -7.02
CA ILE A 120 6.35 -1.27 -8.33
C ILE A 120 6.22 -2.46 -9.27
N GLY A 121 6.49 -3.69 -8.80
CA GLY A 121 6.30 -4.92 -9.56
C GLY A 121 4.87 -5.12 -10.08
N ILE A 122 3.86 -4.85 -9.25
CA ILE A 122 2.43 -4.88 -9.65
C ILE A 122 2.16 -3.90 -10.79
N ALA A 123 2.75 -2.69 -10.74
CA ALA A 123 2.56 -1.67 -11.78
C ALA A 123 3.12 -2.09 -13.15
N PHE A 124 4.10 -3.01 -13.17
CA PHE A 124 4.72 -3.55 -14.39
C PHE A 124 4.19 -4.94 -14.79
N THR A 125 3.21 -5.47 -14.07
CA THR A 125 2.64 -6.80 -14.35
C THR A 125 1.13 -6.72 -14.55
N PRO A 126 0.64 -6.23 -15.70
CA PRO A 126 -0.81 -6.19 -15.97
C PRO A 126 -1.44 -7.57 -15.80
N ALA A 127 -2.52 -7.64 -15.01
CA ALA A 127 -3.11 -8.91 -14.56
C ALA A 127 -3.76 -9.72 -15.70
N ASP A 128 -4.07 -9.10 -16.82
CA ASP A 128 -4.59 -9.74 -18.03
C ASP A 128 -3.53 -10.50 -18.84
N ILE A 129 -2.25 -10.11 -18.71
CA ILE A 129 -1.13 -10.74 -19.44
C ILE A 129 -0.25 -11.57 -18.50
N LEU A 130 0.02 -11.06 -17.30
CA LEU A 130 1.02 -11.58 -16.37
C LEU A 130 0.43 -11.90 -15.00
N ILE A 131 -0.71 -12.61 -14.96
CA ILE A 131 -1.43 -12.89 -13.70
C ILE A 131 -0.55 -13.60 -12.65
N GLY A 132 0.31 -14.54 -13.06
CA GLY A 132 1.20 -15.26 -12.15
C GLY A 132 2.18 -14.32 -11.43
N PRO A 133 3.06 -13.60 -12.16
CA PRO A 133 3.91 -12.56 -11.59
C PRO A 133 3.16 -11.48 -10.82
N HIS A 134 1.99 -11.03 -11.31
CA HIS A 134 1.16 -10.05 -10.63
C HIS A 134 0.77 -10.52 -9.22
N MET A 135 0.22 -11.73 -9.12
CA MET A 135 -0.22 -12.30 -7.84
C MET A 135 0.96 -12.60 -6.91
N LEU A 136 2.12 -13.01 -7.45
CA LEU A 136 3.34 -13.15 -6.66
C LEU A 136 3.72 -11.84 -5.96
N PHE A 137 3.74 -10.72 -6.70
CA PHE A 137 4.00 -9.41 -6.11
C PHE A 137 2.92 -8.98 -5.10
N VAL A 138 1.65 -9.27 -5.38
CA VAL A 138 0.55 -9.02 -4.42
C VAL A 138 0.81 -9.76 -3.11
N TYR A 139 1.07 -11.07 -3.13
CA TYR A 139 1.25 -11.86 -1.92
C TYR A 139 2.48 -11.44 -1.12
N ILE A 140 3.62 -11.26 -1.78
CA ILE A 140 4.84 -10.79 -1.11
C ILE A 140 4.61 -9.40 -0.52
N GLY A 141 3.96 -8.49 -1.25
CA GLY A 141 3.73 -7.12 -0.83
C GLY A 141 2.82 -6.99 0.39
N TYR A 142 1.72 -7.75 0.42
CA TYR A 142 0.78 -7.77 1.54
C TYR A 142 1.38 -8.45 2.77
N ALA A 143 2.06 -9.59 2.60
CA ALA A 143 2.76 -10.25 3.70
C ALA A 143 3.85 -9.35 4.29
N SER A 144 4.61 -8.65 3.44
CA SER A 144 5.64 -7.72 3.89
C SER A 144 5.06 -6.55 4.70
N ILE A 145 3.92 -5.98 4.29
CA ILE A 145 3.23 -4.93 5.07
C ILE A 145 2.74 -5.45 6.42
N PHE A 146 2.18 -6.66 6.46
CA PHE A 146 1.72 -7.26 7.71
C PHE A 146 2.87 -7.41 8.72
N PHE A 147 3.98 -8.02 8.31
CA PHE A 147 5.13 -8.18 9.20
C PHE A 147 5.83 -6.84 9.51
N ASN A 148 5.81 -5.89 8.57
CA ASN A 148 6.26 -4.51 8.81
C ASN A 148 5.46 -3.85 9.94
N ALA A 149 4.13 -3.97 9.90
CA ALA A 149 3.25 -3.41 10.91
C ALA A 149 3.51 -4.03 12.30
N ILE A 150 3.69 -5.35 12.37
CA ILE A 150 4.08 -6.04 13.62
C ILE A 150 5.41 -5.50 14.16
N CYS A 151 6.44 -5.45 13.32
CA CYS A 151 7.77 -5.02 13.73
C CYS A 151 7.77 -3.58 14.25
N TYR A 152 7.14 -2.65 13.53
CA TYR A 152 7.05 -1.26 14.00
C TYR A 152 6.15 -1.09 15.22
N SER A 153 5.07 -1.88 15.35
CA SER A 153 4.24 -1.87 16.56
C SER A 153 5.06 -2.26 17.78
N ILE A 154 5.87 -3.32 17.68
CA ILE A 154 6.77 -3.74 18.76
C ILE A 154 7.79 -2.64 19.06
N ALA A 155 8.46 -2.08 18.06
CA ALA A 155 9.43 -1.00 18.26
C ALA A 155 8.81 0.24 18.96
N MET A 156 7.63 0.67 18.51
CA MET A 156 6.87 1.77 19.13
C MET A 156 6.40 1.46 20.55
N TYR A 157 5.99 0.22 20.80
CA TYR A 157 5.59 -0.21 22.13
C TYR A 157 6.78 -0.30 23.10
N MET A 158 7.99 -0.57 22.61
CA MET A 158 9.20 -0.60 23.44
C MET A 158 9.77 0.78 23.75
N ASN A 159 9.69 1.74 22.81
CA ASN A 159 10.20 3.10 23.00
C ASN A 159 9.38 3.87 24.05
N LYS A 160 9.98 4.39 25.11
CA LYS A 160 9.23 4.99 26.23
C LYS A 160 8.59 6.33 25.90
N ASP A 161 9.22 7.09 25.01
CA ASP A 161 8.80 8.45 24.65
C ASP A 161 7.74 8.44 23.54
N PHE A 162 7.69 7.37 22.73
CA PHE A 162 6.76 7.27 21.61
C PHE A 162 5.34 6.87 22.08
N PRO A 163 4.29 7.63 21.71
CA PRO A 163 2.93 7.34 22.17
C PRO A 163 2.42 5.95 21.73
N LYS A 164 1.93 5.15 22.68
CA LYS A 164 1.49 3.76 22.44
C LYS A 164 0.31 3.63 21.48
N ILE A 165 -0.48 4.69 21.32
CA ILE A 165 -1.61 4.70 20.37
C ILE A 165 -1.18 4.38 18.94
N TYR A 166 0.02 4.80 18.51
CA TYR A 166 0.53 4.51 17.17
C TYR A 166 0.87 3.03 16.97
N ALA A 167 1.34 2.35 18.02
CA ALA A 167 1.53 0.89 17.99
C ALA A 167 0.18 0.17 17.84
N ILE A 168 -0.85 0.61 18.58
CA ILE A 168 -2.20 0.04 18.49
C ILE A 168 -2.78 0.23 17.09
N ILE A 169 -2.64 1.43 16.51
CA ILE A 169 -3.07 1.71 15.13
C ILE A 169 -2.40 0.76 14.14
N LEU A 170 -1.08 0.54 14.26
CA LEU A 170 -0.36 -0.40 13.40
C LEU A 170 -0.79 -1.86 13.60
N ILE A 171 -1.13 -2.27 14.83
CA ILE A 171 -1.68 -3.61 15.08
C ILE A 171 -3.02 -3.80 14.36
N VAL A 172 -3.95 -2.85 14.53
CA VAL A 172 -5.27 -2.90 13.86
C VAL A 172 -5.10 -2.91 12.35
N PHE A 173 -4.23 -2.05 11.82
CA PHE A 173 -3.87 -2.01 10.41
C PHE A 173 -3.28 -3.35 9.91
N GLY A 174 -2.37 -3.94 10.67
CA GLY A 174 -1.76 -5.23 10.35
C GLY A 174 -2.81 -6.34 10.28
N LEU A 175 -3.76 -6.38 11.21
CA LEU A 175 -4.85 -7.35 11.21
C LEU A 175 -5.74 -7.22 9.96
N LEU A 176 -6.07 -5.99 9.54
CA LEU A 176 -6.84 -5.76 8.30
C LEU A 176 -6.08 -6.26 7.05
N TYR A 177 -4.79 -6.01 6.97
CA TYR A 177 -3.93 -6.51 5.89
C TYR A 177 -3.81 -8.03 5.90
N PHE A 178 -3.71 -8.63 7.09
CA PHE A 178 -3.66 -10.08 7.25
C PHE A 178 -4.96 -10.74 6.78
N ILE A 179 -6.12 -10.21 7.17
CA ILE A 179 -7.42 -10.70 6.70
C ILE A 179 -7.51 -10.60 5.18
N THR A 180 -7.12 -9.47 4.60
CA THR A 180 -7.13 -9.28 3.14
C THR A 180 -6.20 -10.26 2.42
N LEU A 181 -5.02 -10.52 2.99
CA LEU A 181 -4.07 -11.50 2.47
C LEU A 181 -4.64 -12.93 2.52
N LEU A 182 -5.27 -13.31 3.64
CA LEU A 182 -5.91 -14.61 3.78
C LEU A 182 -7.04 -14.79 2.77
N MET A 183 -7.89 -13.77 2.57
CA MET A 183 -8.95 -13.84 1.55
C MET A 183 -8.42 -14.19 0.16
N GLY A 184 -7.23 -13.70 -0.20
CA GLY A 184 -6.56 -14.03 -1.46
C GLY A 184 -5.85 -15.38 -1.49
N LEU A 185 -5.16 -15.78 -0.41
CA LEU A 185 -4.34 -17.00 -0.38
C LEU A 185 -5.16 -18.29 -0.25
N ILE A 186 -6.16 -18.29 0.62
CA ILE A 186 -6.95 -19.50 0.94
C ILE A 186 -8.30 -19.51 0.23
N GLY A 187 -8.53 -18.59 -0.71
CA GLY A 187 -9.76 -18.53 -1.51
C GLY A 187 -11.03 -18.38 -0.66
N LEU A 188 -10.91 -17.90 0.59
CA LEU A 188 -12.05 -17.73 1.49
C LEU A 188 -13.11 -16.77 0.94
N ALA A 189 -12.71 -15.91 0.01
CA ALA A 189 -13.65 -15.19 -0.82
C ALA A 189 -14.04 -16.05 -2.02
N SER A 190 -15.01 -16.96 -1.82
CA SER A 190 -15.75 -17.59 -2.93
C SER A 190 -16.47 -16.55 -3.79
N ASP A 191 -16.70 -15.36 -3.23
CA ASP A 191 -17.30 -14.19 -3.87
C ASP A 191 -16.23 -13.14 -4.23
N ARG A 192 -16.14 -12.80 -5.52
CA ARG A 192 -15.28 -11.74 -6.05
C ARG A 192 -15.53 -10.39 -5.36
N ASN A 193 -16.76 -10.06 -5.00
CA ASN A 193 -17.10 -8.79 -4.35
C ASN A 193 -16.45 -8.66 -2.98
N LEU A 194 -16.36 -9.76 -2.22
CA LEU A 194 -15.65 -9.76 -0.94
C LEU A 194 -14.16 -9.44 -1.14
N MET A 195 -13.51 -10.01 -2.16
CA MET A 195 -12.12 -9.66 -2.48
C MET A 195 -11.97 -8.19 -2.84
N VAL A 196 -12.89 -7.66 -3.65
CA VAL A 196 -12.89 -6.25 -4.07
C VAL A 196 -13.02 -5.32 -2.87
N ILE A 197 -13.98 -5.58 -1.98
CA ILE A 197 -14.21 -4.79 -0.77
C ILE A 197 -13.02 -4.89 0.17
N GLY A 198 -12.51 -6.11 0.43
CA GLY A 198 -11.34 -6.34 1.28
C GLY A 198 -10.11 -5.58 0.78
N GLN A 199 -9.84 -5.62 -0.53
CA GLN A 199 -8.74 -4.87 -1.13
C GLN A 199 -8.89 -3.36 -0.91
N LYS A 200 -10.10 -2.81 -1.09
CA LYS A 200 -10.36 -1.37 -0.90
C LYS A 200 -10.21 -0.96 0.56
N ILE A 201 -10.77 -1.73 1.49
CA ILE A 201 -10.63 -1.49 2.93
C ILE A 201 -9.15 -1.49 3.31
N GLY A 202 -8.40 -2.52 2.90
CA GLY A 202 -6.96 -2.59 3.15
C GLY A 202 -6.24 -1.35 2.59
N ARG A 203 -6.49 -1.00 1.32
CA ARG A 203 -5.81 0.15 0.69
C ARG A 203 -6.13 1.48 1.39
N PHE A 204 -7.39 1.76 1.71
CA PHE A 204 -7.76 2.99 2.41
C PHE A 204 -7.28 3.00 3.87
N ALA A 205 -7.28 1.84 4.55
CA ALA A 205 -6.67 1.70 5.87
C ALA A 205 -5.17 2.00 5.85
N SER A 206 -4.45 1.60 4.78
CA SER A 206 -3.03 1.97 4.59
C SER A 206 -2.85 3.47 4.49
N LEU A 207 -3.63 4.13 3.62
CA LEU A 207 -3.56 5.58 3.44
C LEU A 207 -3.83 6.32 4.76
N GLY A 208 -4.88 5.94 5.49
CA GLY A 208 -5.23 6.54 6.78
C GLY A 208 -4.17 6.29 7.86
N THR A 209 -3.72 5.04 8.00
CA THR A 209 -2.73 4.65 9.02
C THR A 209 -1.42 5.40 8.84
N PHE A 210 -0.88 5.41 7.62
CA PHE A 210 0.39 6.06 7.38
C PHE A 210 0.28 7.58 7.39
N PHE A 211 -0.87 8.16 7.05
CA PHE A 211 -1.12 9.59 7.26
C PHE A 211 -1.10 9.95 8.76
N ILE A 212 -1.78 9.16 9.61
CA ILE A 212 -1.79 9.37 11.06
C ILE A 212 -0.38 9.23 11.64
N LEU A 213 0.37 8.21 11.22
CA LEU A 213 1.76 8.01 11.64
C LEU A 213 2.68 9.14 11.17
N ALA A 214 2.54 9.57 9.92
CA ALA A 214 3.29 10.69 9.38
C ALA A 214 3.07 11.97 10.21
N TYR A 215 1.80 12.32 10.46
CA TYR A 215 1.45 13.44 11.32
C TYR A 215 2.00 13.29 12.75
N GLY A 216 1.87 12.10 13.32
CA GLY A 216 2.36 11.79 14.67
C GLY A 216 3.87 11.96 14.82
N ILE A 217 4.64 11.44 13.86
CA ILE A 217 6.10 11.59 13.80
C ILE A 217 6.48 13.06 13.65
N TRP A 218 5.81 13.79 12.76
CA TRP A 218 6.09 15.23 12.58
C TRP A 218 5.87 16.04 13.86
N LYS A 219 4.84 15.70 14.64
CA LYS A 219 4.59 16.34 15.94
C LYS A 219 5.65 15.94 16.97
N PHE A 220 6.02 14.66 17.02
CA PHE A 220 7.05 14.13 17.93
C PHE A 220 8.43 14.75 17.68
N GLU A 221 8.80 15.05 16.44
CA GLU A 221 10.08 15.70 16.13
C GLU A 221 10.13 17.20 16.50
N LYS A 222 8.99 17.80 16.86
CA LYS A 222 8.88 19.22 17.24
C LYS A 222 8.75 19.45 18.75
N SER A 223 8.47 18.41 19.53
CA SER A 223 8.45 18.43 21.00
C SER A 223 9.84 18.21 21.57
#